data_AF-A0A1G4JH97-F1
#
_entry.id   AF-A0A1G4JH97-F1
#
_cell.length_a   1.000
_cell.length_b   1.000
_cell.length_c   1.000
_cell.angle_alpha   90.00
_cell.angle_beta   90.00
_cell.angle_gamma   90.00
#
_symmetry.space_group_name_H-M   'P 1'
#
loop_
_entity.id
_entity.type
_entity.pdbx_description
1 polymer ?
#
loop_
_entity_poly.entity_id
_entity_poly.type
_entity_poly.pdbx_seq_one_letter_code
_entity_poly.pdbx_strand_id
1 'polypeptide(L)'
;MENRREGILNSILLNYASCLILFVENSSFCSLAGQRRELPRFSWCSRYLRAWSKLAVFSCTVKMMKKNKLIDEIWHHIRAGVSVIVDLCDSRQAIFRFSSLGGRLWFLTRSCFELSQKKTVKNKQVEELIDVWKMNSTVRQRQVRASNGSNDSSSMNAEKKSISEKRGSKESQQKRRQTKKVVSKVDRYSIILSCTFFVVLYAVGLVFPDWARKFVTLQYKYPGTIDAYDIGFDDAYVVVTCIVVLVLVRSFLLEFVLKPIALNRFNVRSHKSQQRYAEQGWSLVYYTFSWVYGFYLYYNSPYFLNCDHIYLEWPHDYLSGTFKLYYLLQMASWMQQILVLNAEEKRKDYWQMFAHHIITCLLSMGSYYYYFTRIGHLILIIMDVVDILLSSAKMLKYCGFSTACDYMFAVFLVFWVLLRHIAYNYIFYHAGTKAPGLMANGQCGISETQKRCWTPFIIDVFLWLLGGLQVITIIWMFLIVKVLIKIIRGGSAEDVRSDEDDTD
;
A
#
# COMPACT_ATOMS: atom_id res chain seq x y z
N MET A 1 -4.02 8.15 -36.60
CA MET A 1 -4.31 8.54 -35.21
C MET A 1 -3.70 7.59 -34.17
N GLU A 2 -3.20 6.42 -34.58
CA GLU A 2 -2.34 5.51 -33.79
C GLU A 2 -0.97 6.14 -33.41
N ASN A 3 -0.19 6.63 -34.38
CA ASN A 3 1.18 7.16 -34.14
C ASN A 3 1.25 8.41 -33.23
N ARG A 4 0.13 9.12 -33.04
CA ARG A 4 0.07 10.30 -32.17
C ARG A 4 -0.24 9.93 -30.70
N ARG A 5 -0.75 8.71 -30.44
CA ARG A 5 -1.03 8.19 -29.09
C ARG A 5 0.19 7.51 -28.45
N GLU A 6 1.01 6.82 -29.25
CA GLU A 6 2.27 6.24 -28.77
C GLU A 6 3.32 7.32 -28.44
N GLY A 7 3.39 8.40 -29.21
CA GLY A 7 4.27 9.55 -28.90
C GLY A 7 3.91 10.26 -27.59
N ILE A 8 2.63 10.28 -27.21
CA ILE A 8 2.17 10.87 -25.93
C ILE A 8 2.45 9.92 -24.76
N LEU A 9 2.28 8.60 -24.94
CA LEU A 9 2.58 7.62 -23.91
C LEU A 9 4.09 7.54 -23.61
N ASN A 10 4.92 7.59 -24.65
CA ASN A 10 6.38 7.65 -24.50
C ASN A 10 6.84 8.98 -23.88
N SER A 11 6.21 10.11 -24.23
CA SER A 11 6.50 11.40 -23.58
C SER A 11 6.09 11.43 -22.11
N ILE A 12 4.99 10.76 -21.74
CA ILE A 12 4.55 10.63 -20.34
C ILE A 12 5.53 9.73 -19.56
N LEU A 13 5.88 8.56 -20.08
CA LEU A 13 6.84 7.65 -19.44
C LEU A 13 8.25 8.28 -19.31
N LEU A 14 8.72 9.01 -20.32
CA LEU A 14 9.99 9.75 -20.26
C LEU A 14 9.94 10.92 -19.27
N ASN A 15 8.82 11.63 -19.14
CA ASN A 15 8.68 12.73 -18.17
C ASN A 15 8.56 12.24 -16.72
N TYR A 16 7.94 11.08 -16.46
CA TYR A 16 7.88 10.48 -15.13
C TYR A 16 9.18 9.75 -14.74
N ALA A 17 9.84 9.09 -15.70
CA ALA A 17 11.21 8.62 -15.51
C ALA A 17 12.15 9.80 -15.22
N SER A 18 11.99 10.93 -15.92
CA SER A 18 12.73 12.16 -15.64
C SER A 18 12.38 12.77 -14.28
N CYS A 19 11.15 12.66 -13.77
CA CYS A 19 10.80 13.14 -12.42
C CYS A 19 11.34 12.23 -11.31
N LEU A 20 11.37 10.91 -11.54
CA LEU A 20 11.98 9.93 -10.63
C LEU A 20 13.52 10.04 -10.66
N ILE A 21 14.10 10.24 -11.84
CA ILE A 21 15.52 10.55 -12.05
C ILE A 21 15.85 11.91 -11.45
N LEU A 22 15.01 12.95 -11.56
CA LEU A 22 15.21 14.25 -10.90
C LEU A 22 15.03 14.19 -9.38
N PHE A 23 14.28 13.21 -8.83
CA PHE A 23 14.22 12.96 -7.39
C PHE A 23 15.51 12.26 -6.90
N VAL A 24 16.06 11.36 -7.73
CA VAL A 24 17.38 10.69 -7.52
C VAL A 24 18.56 11.65 -7.79
N GLU A 25 18.43 12.58 -8.73
CA GLU A 25 19.42 13.58 -9.08
C GLU A 25 19.37 14.78 -8.14
N ASN A 26 18.20 15.21 -7.61
CA ASN A 26 18.17 16.25 -6.56
C ASN A 26 18.75 15.77 -5.22
N SER A 27 18.65 14.47 -4.93
CA SER A 27 19.38 13.87 -3.81
C SER A 27 20.90 13.80 -4.07
N SER A 28 21.32 13.84 -5.35
CA SER A 28 22.73 13.92 -5.76
C SER A 28 23.25 15.36 -5.90
N PHE A 29 22.41 16.33 -6.28
CA PHE A 29 22.79 17.74 -6.53
C PHE A 29 22.98 18.53 -5.22
N CYS A 30 22.26 18.17 -4.16
CA CYS A 30 22.51 18.69 -2.80
C CYS A 30 23.84 18.19 -2.21
N SER A 31 24.47 17.15 -2.78
CA SER A 31 25.80 16.67 -2.39
C SER A 31 26.94 17.47 -3.06
N LEU A 32 26.69 18.05 -4.25
CA LEU A 32 27.71 18.80 -5.03
C LEU A 32 27.75 20.31 -4.74
N ALA A 33 26.72 20.88 -4.10
CA ALA A 33 26.72 22.30 -3.73
C ALA A 33 27.63 22.65 -2.52
N GLY A 34 28.30 21.66 -1.94
CA GLY A 34 29.20 21.81 -0.78
C GLY A 34 30.67 22.13 -1.11
N GLN A 35 31.07 22.30 -2.39
CA GLN A 35 32.48 22.40 -2.77
C GLN A 35 32.86 23.74 -3.43
N ARG A 36 33.40 24.64 -2.59
CA ARG A 36 34.38 25.73 -2.82
C ARG A 36 34.13 26.95 -3.76
N ARG A 37 34.34 28.11 -3.13
CA ARG A 37 34.88 29.44 -3.53
C ARG A 37 35.17 29.76 -5.02
N GLU A 38 34.62 30.92 -5.42
CA GLU A 38 35.04 31.95 -6.40
C GLU A 38 35.46 31.59 -7.83
N LEU A 39 34.65 32.02 -8.83
CA LEU A 39 35.00 32.76 -10.08
C LEU A 39 33.74 32.99 -10.97
N PRO A 40 33.73 33.87 -12.00
CA PRO A 40 32.78 34.99 -12.08
C PRO A 40 31.60 34.84 -13.06
N ARG A 41 30.62 35.74 -12.83
CA ARG A 41 29.43 36.14 -13.63
C ARG A 41 29.30 35.52 -15.04
N PHE A 42 28.35 34.59 -15.21
CA PHE A 42 27.65 34.35 -16.47
C PHE A 42 26.20 34.81 -16.37
N SER A 43 25.92 36.01 -16.87
CA SER A 43 24.62 36.70 -16.77
C SER A 43 23.58 36.33 -17.85
N TRP A 44 23.74 35.21 -18.57
CA TRP A 44 22.89 34.89 -19.72
C TRP A 44 21.93 33.70 -19.53
N CYS A 45 22.07 32.88 -18.48
CA CYS A 45 21.17 31.73 -18.25
C CYS A 45 19.88 32.08 -17.46
N SER A 46 19.87 33.24 -16.80
CA SER A 46 18.81 33.60 -15.83
C SER A 46 17.55 34.22 -16.46
N ARG A 47 17.61 34.63 -17.73
CA ARG A 47 16.45 35.24 -18.43
C ARG A 47 15.68 34.24 -19.30
N TYR A 48 16.33 33.20 -19.83
CA TYR A 48 15.64 32.15 -20.61
C TYR A 48 14.90 31.12 -19.72
N LEU A 49 15.46 30.75 -18.57
CA LEU A 49 14.81 29.82 -17.61
C LEU A 49 13.60 30.43 -16.88
N ARG A 50 13.59 31.76 -16.67
CA ARG A 50 12.43 32.47 -16.09
C ARG A 50 11.29 32.70 -17.07
N ALA A 51 11.56 32.68 -18.38
CA ALA A 51 10.53 32.73 -19.41
C ALA A 51 9.87 31.35 -19.65
N TRP A 52 10.64 30.26 -19.52
CA TRP A 52 10.12 28.90 -19.71
C TRP A 52 9.37 28.32 -18.51
N SER A 53 9.70 28.71 -17.27
CA SER A 53 9.00 28.24 -16.07
C SER A 53 7.58 28.80 -15.90
N LYS A 54 7.22 29.87 -16.63
CA LYS A 54 5.92 30.55 -16.48
C LYS A 54 4.87 30.26 -17.54
N LEU A 55 5.18 29.61 -18.68
CA LEU A 55 4.19 29.51 -19.78
C LEU A 55 3.97 28.13 -20.43
N ALA A 56 4.89 27.16 -20.37
CA ALA A 56 4.70 25.90 -21.11
C ALA A 56 4.07 24.76 -20.29
N VAL A 57 4.55 24.52 -19.06
CA VAL A 57 4.09 23.40 -18.22
C VAL A 57 2.71 23.65 -17.62
N PHE A 58 2.37 24.90 -17.29
CA PHE A 58 1.07 25.23 -16.74
C PHE A 58 -0.02 25.31 -17.82
N SER A 59 0.29 25.84 -19.01
CA SER A 59 -0.71 26.02 -20.08
C SER A 59 -1.13 24.71 -20.75
N CYS A 60 -0.19 23.77 -20.97
CA CYS A 60 -0.52 22.49 -21.63
C CYS A 60 -1.28 21.54 -20.68
N THR A 61 -0.90 21.51 -19.40
CA THR A 61 -1.60 20.71 -18.38
C THR A 61 -2.98 21.29 -18.10
N VAL A 62 -3.13 22.62 -17.99
CA VAL A 62 -4.44 23.28 -17.73
C VAL A 62 -5.40 23.18 -18.92
N LYS A 63 -4.91 23.12 -20.17
CA LYS A 63 -5.78 22.93 -21.35
C LYS A 63 -6.29 21.48 -21.51
N MET A 64 -5.58 20.49 -20.97
CA MET A 64 -5.98 19.07 -21.02
C MET A 64 -6.79 18.60 -19.79
N MET A 65 -6.71 19.29 -18.65
CA MET A 65 -7.34 18.88 -17.38
C MET A 65 -8.84 19.21 -17.23
N LYS A 66 -9.46 19.87 -18.21
CA LYS A 66 -10.80 20.48 -18.08
C LYS A 66 -12.02 19.53 -18.18
N LYS A 67 -11.86 18.21 -17.93
CA LYS A 67 -12.96 17.24 -18.18
C LYS A 67 -13.22 16.22 -17.07
N ASN A 68 -12.83 16.49 -15.82
CA ASN A 68 -13.08 15.55 -14.72
C ASN A 68 -13.58 16.25 -13.44
N LYS A 69 -14.85 16.01 -13.06
CA LYS A 69 -15.50 16.57 -11.85
C LYS A 69 -14.70 16.30 -10.55
N LEU A 70 -13.92 15.22 -10.51
CA LEU A 70 -13.07 14.86 -9.37
C LEU A 70 -11.92 15.86 -9.17
N ILE A 71 -11.39 16.43 -10.26
CA ILE A 71 -10.29 17.40 -10.22
C ILE A 71 -10.81 18.76 -9.74
N ASP A 72 -12.03 19.14 -10.12
CA ASP A 72 -12.67 20.37 -9.62
C ASP A 72 -12.95 20.31 -8.12
N GLU A 73 -13.38 19.14 -7.59
CA GLU A 73 -13.53 18.91 -6.15
C GLU A 73 -12.18 18.99 -5.42
N ILE A 74 -11.12 18.35 -5.96
CA ILE A 74 -9.76 18.44 -5.41
C ILE A 74 -9.28 19.90 -5.40
N TRP A 75 -9.51 20.66 -6.48
CA TRP A 75 -9.13 22.06 -6.54
C TRP A 75 -9.91 22.92 -5.56
N HIS A 76 -11.20 22.64 -5.35
CA HIS A 76 -12.03 23.36 -4.39
C HIS A 76 -11.54 23.13 -2.95
N HIS A 77 -11.16 21.91 -2.60
CA HIS A 77 -10.63 21.58 -1.26
C HIS A 77 -9.24 22.17 -1.02
N ILE A 78 -8.36 22.16 -2.03
CA ILE A 78 -7.04 22.81 -1.92
C ILE A 78 -7.21 24.32 -1.74
N ARG A 79 -8.10 24.96 -2.51
CA ARG A 79 -8.35 26.40 -2.40
C ARG A 79 -8.97 26.79 -1.06
N ALA A 80 -9.88 25.97 -0.52
CA ALA A 80 -10.44 26.16 0.81
C ALA A 80 -9.38 26.00 1.91
N GLY A 81 -8.48 25.01 1.80
CA GLY A 81 -7.37 24.82 2.74
C GLY A 81 -6.37 25.97 2.72
N VAL A 82 -6.05 26.50 1.54
CA VAL A 82 -5.18 27.68 1.39
C VAL A 82 -5.82 28.94 1.98
N SER A 83 -7.13 29.15 1.79
CA SER A 83 -7.85 30.29 2.37
C SER A 83 -7.82 30.28 3.89
N VAL A 84 -8.06 29.12 4.52
CA VAL A 84 -8.02 28.97 5.99
C VAL A 84 -6.62 29.23 6.54
N ILE A 85 -5.56 28.87 5.80
CA ILE A 85 -4.17 29.12 6.20
C ILE A 85 -3.80 30.60 6.06
N VAL A 86 -4.30 31.28 5.03
CA VAL A 86 -4.12 32.74 4.86
C VAL A 86 -4.83 33.49 5.98
N ASP A 87 -6.06 33.10 6.34
CA ASP A 87 -6.82 33.70 7.45
C ASP A 87 -6.19 33.45 8.83
N LEU A 88 -5.53 32.29 9.02
CA LEU A 88 -4.77 31.98 10.24
C LEU A 88 -3.43 32.72 10.31
N CYS A 89 -2.84 33.10 9.17
CA CYS A 89 -1.56 33.81 9.11
C CYS A 89 -1.72 35.32 9.36
N ASP A 90 -2.91 35.88 9.11
CA ASP A 90 -3.24 37.29 9.41
C ASP A 90 -3.58 37.54 10.89
N SER A 91 -3.90 36.49 11.65
CA SER A 91 -4.29 36.58 13.05
C SER A 91 -3.08 36.43 13.99
N ARG A 92 -2.20 37.43 14.04
CA ARG A 92 -1.15 37.54 15.08
C ARG A 92 -1.76 37.83 16.46
N GLN A 93 -2.29 36.83 17.14
CA GLN A 93 -2.42 36.72 18.61
C GLN A 93 -3.29 35.51 18.99
N ALA A 94 -2.70 34.32 19.11
CA ALA A 94 -3.32 33.20 19.83
C ALA A 94 -2.25 32.19 20.31
N ILE A 95 -1.18 32.70 20.91
CA ILE A 95 -0.28 31.89 21.74
C ILE A 95 -0.90 31.89 23.14
N PHE A 96 -1.34 30.71 23.60
CA PHE A 96 -1.86 30.31 24.92
C PHE A 96 -3.26 29.67 24.84
N ARG A 97 -3.28 28.36 24.55
CA ARG A 97 -4.21 27.31 25.06
C ARG A 97 -4.08 26.04 24.20
N PHE A 98 -2.89 25.43 24.19
CA PHE A 98 -2.66 24.13 23.51
C PHE A 98 -2.52 22.96 24.49
N SER A 99 -3.15 23.04 25.66
CA SER A 99 -3.28 21.91 26.61
C SER A 99 -4.70 21.31 26.70
N SER A 100 -5.70 21.89 25.99
CA SER A 100 -7.09 21.37 26.04
C SER A 100 -7.65 20.82 24.72
N LEU A 101 -6.84 20.73 23.65
CA LEU A 101 -7.25 20.18 22.36
C LEU A 101 -7.00 18.67 22.22
N GLY A 102 -5.99 18.13 22.92
CA GLY A 102 -5.72 16.69 22.95
C GLY A 102 -6.88 15.87 23.56
N GLY A 103 -7.54 16.42 24.60
CA GLY A 103 -8.71 15.78 25.21
C GLY A 103 -9.97 15.82 24.33
N ARG A 104 -10.15 16.87 23.51
CA ARG A 104 -11.33 17.00 22.64
C ARG A 104 -11.23 16.13 21.39
N LEU A 105 -10.01 15.89 20.86
CA LEU A 105 -9.80 14.98 19.74
C LEU A 105 -9.99 13.50 20.17
N TRP A 106 -9.64 13.15 21.40
CA TRP A 106 -9.92 11.83 21.99
C TRP A 106 -11.42 11.63 22.30
N PHE A 107 -12.13 12.67 22.75
CA PHE A 107 -13.60 12.60 22.90
C PHE A 107 -14.32 12.48 21.54
N LEU A 108 -13.84 13.15 20.48
CA LEU A 108 -14.44 13.04 19.14
C LEU A 108 -14.23 11.65 18.50
N THR A 109 -13.06 11.02 18.69
CA THR A 109 -12.83 9.65 18.21
C THR A 109 -13.63 8.62 19.01
N ARG A 110 -13.79 8.79 20.33
CA ARG A 110 -14.65 7.94 21.16
C ARG A 110 -16.14 8.11 20.84
N SER A 111 -16.63 9.34 20.63
CA SER A 111 -18.01 9.59 20.21
C SER A 111 -18.30 9.09 18.79
N CYS A 112 -17.35 9.18 17.85
CA CYS A 112 -17.48 8.55 16.53
C CYS A 112 -17.49 7.02 16.60
N PHE A 113 -16.70 6.42 17.50
CA PHE A 113 -16.68 4.96 17.70
C PHE A 113 -17.98 4.45 18.35
N GLU A 114 -18.52 5.14 19.36
CA GLU A 114 -19.82 4.79 19.96
C GLU A 114 -21.01 5.03 19.01
N LEU A 115 -20.95 6.07 18.16
CA LEU A 115 -21.93 6.29 17.08
C LEU A 115 -21.85 5.21 15.99
N SER A 116 -20.65 4.66 15.73
CA SER A 116 -20.46 3.52 14.82
C SER A 116 -21.05 2.23 15.41
N GLN A 117 -20.89 1.98 16.72
CA GLN A 117 -21.45 0.81 17.40
C GLN A 117 -22.99 0.88 17.51
N LYS A 118 -23.57 2.06 17.78
CA LYS A 118 -25.04 2.25 17.79
C LYS A 118 -25.68 2.06 16.41
N LYS A 119 -24.94 2.28 15.32
CA LYS A 119 -25.41 2.02 13.94
C LYS A 119 -25.50 0.52 13.62
N THR A 120 -24.58 -0.28 14.18
CA THR A 120 -24.57 -1.74 14.00
C THR A 120 -25.74 -2.43 14.73
N VAL A 121 -26.14 -1.92 15.90
CA VAL A 121 -27.31 -2.45 16.64
C VAL A 121 -28.64 -2.09 15.96
N LYS A 122 -28.76 -0.87 15.41
CA LYS A 122 -29.96 -0.46 14.65
C LYS A 122 -30.15 -1.25 13.36
N ASN A 123 -29.06 -1.67 12.70
CA ASN A 123 -29.15 -2.50 11.49
C ASN A 123 -29.62 -3.94 11.79
N LYS A 124 -29.27 -4.52 12.95
CA LYS A 124 -29.79 -5.84 13.35
C LYS A 124 -31.30 -5.85 13.62
N GLN A 125 -31.83 -4.82 14.29
CA GLN A 125 -33.28 -4.70 14.52
C GLN A 125 -34.06 -4.44 13.23
N VAL A 126 -33.47 -3.74 12.26
CA VAL A 126 -34.10 -3.50 10.95
C VAL A 126 -34.11 -4.78 10.10
N GLU A 127 -33.08 -5.61 10.16
CA GLU A 127 -33.09 -6.89 9.44
C GLU A 127 -34.07 -7.91 10.04
N GLU A 128 -34.20 -7.99 11.38
CA GLU A 128 -35.24 -8.82 12.02
C GLU A 128 -36.66 -8.37 11.66
N LEU A 129 -36.91 -7.06 11.58
CA LEU A 129 -38.21 -6.51 11.14
C LEU A 129 -38.50 -6.77 9.66
N ILE A 130 -37.47 -6.76 8.81
CA ILE A 130 -37.58 -7.09 7.38
C ILE A 130 -37.91 -8.57 7.19
N ASP A 131 -37.34 -9.46 8.00
CA ASP A 131 -37.60 -10.89 7.91
C ASP A 131 -38.99 -11.28 8.46
N VAL A 132 -39.45 -10.61 9.53
CA VAL A 132 -40.85 -10.73 10.00
C VAL A 132 -41.84 -10.22 8.94
N TRP A 133 -41.50 -9.13 8.23
CA TRP A 133 -42.34 -8.61 7.15
C TRP A 133 -42.37 -9.53 5.92
N LYS A 134 -41.23 -10.13 5.54
CA LYS A 134 -41.16 -11.14 4.47
C LYS A 134 -41.98 -12.38 4.82
N MET A 135 -41.92 -12.86 6.06
CA MET A 135 -42.67 -14.04 6.50
C MET A 135 -44.20 -13.78 6.46
N ASN A 136 -44.66 -12.61 6.90
CA ASN A 136 -46.07 -12.20 6.80
C ASN A 136 -46.53 -11.98 5.35
N SER A 137 -45.67 -11.47 4.46
CA SER A 137 -46.01 -11.30 3.05
C SER A 137 -46.23 -12.64 2.32
N THR A 138 -45.50 -13.68 2.72
CA THR A 138 -45.58 -15.03 2.14
C THR A 138 -46.85 -15.77 2.61
N VAL A 139 -47.27 -15.56 3.87
CA VAL A 139 -48.55 -16.06 4.40
C VAL A 139 -49.74 -15.35 3.75
N ARG A 140 -49.65 -14.03 3.55
CA ARG A 140 -50.71 -13.23 2.89
C ARG A 140 -50.88 -13.59 1.41
N GLN A 141 -49.82 -13.98 0.72
CA GLN A 141 -49.91 -14.48 -0.67
C GLN A 141 -50.48 -15.90 -0.77
N ARG A 142 -50.33 -16.75 0.26
CA ARG A 142 -50.99 -18.07 0.29
C ARG A 142 -52.50 -17.97 0.57
N GLN A 143 -52.94 -16.97 1.34
CA GLN A 143 -54.37 -16.75 1.62
C GLN A 143 -55.14 -16.12 0.45
N VAL A 144 -54.50 -15.26 -0.35
CA VAL A 144 -55.13 -14.61 -1.53
C VAL A 144 -55.26 -15.55 -2.73
N ARG A 145 -54.51 -16.67 -2.76
CA ARG A 145 -54.59 -17.67 -3.86
C ARG A 145 -55.73 -18.68 -3.70
N ALA A 146 -56.46 -18.64 -2.58
CA ALA A 146 -57.57 -19.54 -2.28
C ALA A 146 -58.96 -18.94 -2.57
N SER A 147 -59.07 -17.69 -3.03
CA SER A 147 -60.37 -16.99 -3.07
C SER A 147 -60.61 -16.09 -4.27
N ASN A 148 -60.21 -16.48 -5.48
CA ASN A 148 -60.76 -15.84 -6.69
C ASN A 148 -60.70 -16.77 -7.90
N GLY A 149 -61.83 -17.42 -8.16
CA GLY A 149 -62.16 -17.97 -9.46
C GLY A 149 -62.81 -16.91 -10.35
N SER A 150 -62.69 -17.15 -11.66
CA SER A 150 -63.46 -16.60 -12.81
C SER A 150 -63.19 -15.17 -13.31
N ASN A 151 -62.76 -15.16 -14.59
CA ASN A 151 -63.07 -14.29 -15.74
C ASN A 151 -62.80 -12.77 -15.69
N ASP A 152 -61.77 -12.31 -16.42
CA ASP A 152 -61.89 -11.83 -17.82
C ASP A 152 -60.55 -11.25 -18.29
N SER A 153 -60.03 -11.76 -19.40
CA SER A 153 -58.65 -11.54 -19.85
C SER A 153 -58.61 -11.15 -21.33
N SER A 154 -58.29 -9.89 -21.62
CA SER A 154 -57.53 -9.56 -22.85
C SER A 154 -57.06 -8.10 -22.97
N SER A 155 -57.74 -7.08 -22.44
CA SER A 155 -57.32 -5.68 -22.68
C SER A 155 -56.35 -5.09 -21.63
N MET A 156 -56.38 -5.55 -20.37
CA MET A 156 -55.52 -5.01 -19.30
C MET A 156 -54.09 -5.57 -19.28
N ASN A 157 -53.80 -6.61 -20.08
CA ASN A 157 -52.48 -7.25 -20.10
C ASN A 157 -51.48 -6.56 -21.04
N ALA A 158 -51.94 -5.88 -22.10
CA ALA A 158 -51.05 -5.17 -23.03
C ALA A 158 -50.45 -3.90 -22.39
N GLU A 159 -51.26 -3.18 -21.61
CA GLU A 159 -50.84 -1.94 -20.95
C GLU A 159 -49.89 -2.21 -19.77
N LYS A 160 -50.17 -3.23 -18.96
CA LYS A 160 -49.27 -3.70 -17.87
C LYS A 160 -47.93 -4.21 -18.40
N LYS A 161 -47.90 -4.86 -19.57
CA LYS A 161 -46.66 -5.37 -20.18
C LYS A 161 -45.77 -4.22 -20.67
N SER A 162 -46.36 -3.19 -21.29
CA SER A 162 -45.62 -2.00 -21.76
C SER A 162 -45.03 -1.15 -20.61
N ILE A 163 -45.75 -1.06 -19.48
CA ILE A 163 -45.30 -0.33 -18.29
C ILE A 163 -44.21 -1.13 -17.56
N SER A 164 -44.35 -2.45 -17.46
CA SER A 164 -43.34 -3.35 -16.89
C SER A 164 -42.01 -3.32 -17.66
N GLU A 165 -42.06 -3.36 -18.99
CA GLU A 165 -40.86 -3.29 -19.85
C GLU A 165 -40.18 -1.91 -19.79
N LYS A 166 -40.96 -0.81 -19.73
CA LYS A 166 -40.41 0.54 -19.52
C LYS A 166 -39.80 0.72 -18.12
N ARG A 167 -40.35 0.08 -17.08
CA ARG A 167 -39.84 0.13 -15.71
C ARG A 167 -38.57 -0.72 -15.57
N GLY A 168 -38.53 -1.90 -16.18
CA GLY A 168 -37.33 -2.76 -16.25
C GLY A 168 -36.21 -2.14 -17.09
N SER A 169 -36.53 -1.42 -18.17
CA SER A 169 -35.54 -0.65 -18.96
C SER A 169 -34.97 0.54 -18.18
N LYS A 170 -35.79 1.26 -17.41
CA LYS A 170 -35.34 2.35 -16.54
C LYS A 170 -34.54 1.85 -15.32
N GLU A 171 -34.95 0.76 -14.68
CA GLU A 171 -34.20 0.14 -13.59
C GLU A 171 -32.88 -0.48 -14.06
N SER A 172 -32.84 -1.11 -15.24
CA SER A 172 -31.61 -1.63 -15.83
C SER A 172 -30.68 -0.52 -16.34
N GLN A 173 -31.22 0.59 -16.86
CA GLN A 173 -30.43 1.80 -17.17
C GLN A 173 -29.96 2.54 -15.92
N GLN A 174 -30.75 2.54 -14.83
CA GLN A 174 -30.39 3.17 -13.55
C GLN A 174 -29.37 2.32 -12.78
N LYS A 175 -29.49 0.98 -12.81
CA LYS A 175 -28.42 0.04 -12.40
C LYS A 175 -27.17 0.24 -13.24
N ARG A 176 -27.26 0.29 -14.58
CA ARG A 176 -26.11 0.58 -15.48
C ARG A 176 -25.50 1.97 -15.30
N ARG A 177 -26.27 2.98 -14.86
CA ARG A 177 -25.78 4.33 -14.52
C ARG A 177 -25.12 4.37 -13.14
N GLN A 178 -25.58 3.56 -12.18
CA GLN A 178 -24.91 3.36 -10.89
C GLN A 178 -23.59 2.59 -11.03
N THR A 179 -23.46 1.68 -12.00
CA THR A 179 -22.20 0.96 -12.28
C THR A 179 -21.09 1.83 -12.86
N LYS A 180 -21.40 3.07 -13.29
CA LYS A 180 -20.48 3.87 -14.11
C LYS A 180 -19.57 4.85 -13.36
N LYS A 181 -19.58 4.94 -12.02
CA LYS A 181 -18.84 6.04 -11.36
C LYS A 181 -18.41 5.88 -9.90
N VAL A 182 -18.34 4.67 -9.35
CA VAL A 182 -17.90 4.52 -7.96
C VAL A 182 -16.47 4.00 -7.95
N VAL A 183 -15.52 4.93 -8.10
CA VAL A 183 -14.19 4.80 -7.48
C VAL A 183 -14.41 4.20 -6.10
N SER A 184 -13.68 3.15 -5.73
CA SER A 184 -13.73 2.62 -4.36
C SER A 184 -13.59 3.81 -3.41
N LYS A 185 -14.60 4.05 -2.57
CA LYS A 185 -14.65 5.24 -1.70
C LYS A 185 -13.34 5.36 -0.92
N VAL A 186 -12.80 4.23 -0.49
CA VAL A 186 -11.52 4.08 0.19
C VAL A 186 -10.38 4.70 -0.62
N ASP A 187 -10.15 4.24 -1.86
CA ASP A 187 -9.04 4.72 -2.70
C ASP A 187 -9.10 6.24 -2.95
N ARG A 188 -10.32 6.79 -3.12
CA ARG A 188 -10.51 8.24 -3.28
C ARG A 188 -10.10 9.01 -2.02
N TYR A 189 -10.58 8.57 -0.85
CA TYR A 189 -10.24 9.22 0.42
C TYR A 189 -8.75 9.09 0.74
N SER A 190 -8.12 7.97 0.39
CA SER A 190 -6.68 7.76 0.53
C SER A 190 -5.86 8.77 -0.28
N ILE A 191 -6.24 9.06 -1.53
CA ILE A 191 -5.57 10.09 -2.35
C ILE A 191 -5.74 11.47 -1.71
N ILE A 192 -6.97 11.84 -1.32
CA ILE A 192 -7.26 13.15 -0.74
C ILE A 192 -6.48 13.34 0.57
N LEU A 193 -6.48 12.34 1.45
CA LEU A 193 -5.77 12.38 2.72
C LEU A 193 -4.25 12.54 2.51
N SER A 194 -3.69 11.79 1.56
CA SER A 194 -2.26 11.83 1.27
C SER A 194 -1.83 13.18 0.67
N CYS A 195 -2.60 13.71 -0.29
CA CYS A 195 -2.36 15.05 -0.84
C CYS A 195 -2.49 16.13 0.25
N THR A 196 -3.48 16.01 1.14
CA THR A 196 -3.66 16.94 2.26
C THR A 196 -2.46 16.91 3.20
N PHE A 197 -1.93 15.73 3.51
CA PHE A 197 -0.71 15.58 4.32
C PHE A 197 0.47 16.34 3.72
N PHE A 198 0.74 16.20 2.41
CA PHE A 198 1.85 16.91 1.76
C PHE A 198 1.64 18.43 1.69
N VAL A 199 0.41 18.90 1.47
CA VAL A 199 0.09 20.33 1.49
C VAL A 199 0.33 20.91 2.88
N VAL A 200 -0.12 20.21 3.93
CA VAL A 200 0.10 20.62 5.32
C VAL A 200 1.59 20.58 5.66
N LEU A 201 2.32 19.52 5.29
CA LEU A 201 3.75 19.41 5.53
C LEU A 201 4.53 20.54 4.83
N TYR A 202 4.16 20.89 3.60
CA TYR A 202 4.74 22.01 2.87
C TYR A 202 4.45 23.35 3.58
N ALA A 203 3.19 23.60 3.96
CA ALA A 203 2.82 24.82 4.68
C ALA A 203 3.54 24.94 6.03
N VAL A 204 3.66 23.84 6.79
CA VAL A 204 4.43 23.79 8.03
C VAL A 204 5.92 24.01 7.75
N GLY A 205 6.46 23.48 6.65
CA GLY A 205 7.85 23.71 6.25
C GLY A 205 8.18 25.17 5.92
N LEU A 206 7.19 25.97 5.52
CA LEU A 206 7.36 27.42 5.33
C LEU A 206 7.50 28.17 6.66
N VAL A 207 6.94 27.63 7.76
CA VAL A 207 6.94 28.27 9.09
C VAL A 207 8.00 27.66 10.02
N PHE A 208 8.20 26.34 9.95
CA PHE A 208 9.05 25.52 10.81
C PHE A 208 9.93 24.57 9.97
N PRO A 209 10.92 25.08 9.23
CA PRO A 209 11.70 24.31 8.27
C PRO A 209 12.49 23.16 8.92
N ASP A 210 13.07 23.37 10.10
CA ASP A 210 13.85 22.33 10.80
C ASP A 210 13.02 21.13 11.22
N TRP A 211 11.76 21.36 11.62
CA TRP A 211 10.85 20.30 12.00
C TRP A 211 10.33 19.53 10.78
N ALA A 212 9.92 20.26 9.72
CA ALA A 212 9.47 19.65 8.48
C ALA A 212 10.57 18.82 7.79
N ARG A 213 11.85 19.22 7.93
CA ARG A 213 13.00 18.50 7.36
C ARG A 213 13.08 17.06 7.86
N LYS A 214 12.64 16.75 9.09
CA LYS A 214 12.64 15.39 9.65
C LYS A 214 11.81 14.39 8.82
N PHE A 215 10.79 14.86 8.12
CA PHE A 215 9.90 14.01 7.31
C PHE A 215 10.49 13.67 5.94
N VAL A 216 11.41 14.48 5.42
CA VAL A 216 11.88 14.38 4.03
C VAL A 216 13.36 14.06 3.89
N THR A 217 14.12 14.04 4.98
CA THR A 217 15.56 13.73 4.97
C THR A 217 15.87 12.51 5.83
N LEU A 218 16.90 11.74 5.46
CA LEU A 218 17.42 10.69 6.33
C LEU A 218 18.08 11.30 7.57
N GLN A 219 17.74 10.77 8.74
CA GLN A 219 18.23 11.28 10.03
C GLN A 219 19.55 10.61 10.42
N TYR A 220 20.27 11.20 11.38
CA TYR A 220 21.47 10.61 12.02
C TYR A 220 22.65 10.34 11.07
N LYS A 221 22.97 11.27 10.17
CA LYS A 221 24.21 11.18 9.37
C LYS A 221 25.43 11.42 10.27
N TYR A 222 26.44 10.55 10.17
CA TYR A 222 27.70 10.75 10.89
C TYR A 222 28.42 12.01 10.37
N PRO A 223 28.96 12.86 11.26
CA PRO A 223 29.69 14.04 10.83
C PRO A 223 30.98 13.64 10.11
N GLY A 224 31.26 14.28 8.96
CA GLY A 224 32.47 14.04 8.18
C GLY A 224 32.45 12.79 7.27
N THR A 225 31.38 12.00 7.27
CA THR A 225 31.24 10.86 6.36
C THR A 225 30.50 11.24 5.07
N ILE A 226 30.83 10.55 3.97
CA ILE A 226 30.16 10.76 2.68
C ILE A 226 28.74 10.17 2.73
N ASP A 227 28.62 8.89 3.10
CA ASP A 227 27.36 8.13 3.10
C ASP A 227 27.31 7.10 4.24
N ALA A 228 27.24 7.58 5.48
CA ALA A 228 27.05 6.72 6.65
C ALA A 228 26.07 7.35 7.64
N TYR A 229 25.11 6.54 8.08
CA TYR A 229 24.01 6.92 8.94
C TYR A 229 23.85 5.93 10.08
N ASP A 230 23.65 6.43 11.30
CA ASP A 230 23.20 5.66 12.45
C ASP A 230 21.66 5.59 12.44
N ILE A 231 21.06 4.94 13.44
CA ILE A 231 19.61 4.74 13.59
C ILE A 231 19.07 5.49 14.82
N GLY A 232 17.85 6.00 14.76
CA GLY A 232 17.22 6.61 15.93
C GLY A 232 15.73 6.92 15.78
N PHE A 233 15.13 7.49 16.83
CA PHE A 233 13.69 7.69 16.90
C PHE A 233 13.14 8.66 15.85
N ASP A 234 13.92 9.64 15.41
CA ASP A 234 13.49 10.58 14.37
C ASP A 234 13.34 9.89 13.00
N ASP A 235 13.85 8.68 12.80
CA ASP A 235 13.58 7.90 11.58
C ASP A 235 12.09 7.57 11.42
N ALA A 236 11.31 7.60 12.51
CA ALA A 236 9.85 7.42 12.46
C ALA A 236 9.15 8.46 11.57
N TYR A 237 9.67 9.69 11.48
CA TYR A 237 9.10 10.72 10.60
C TYR A 237 9.25 10.36 9.12
N VAL A 238 10.38 9.75 8.75
CA VAL A 238 10.62 9.24 7.39
C VAL A 238 9.70 8.06 7.12
N VAL A 239 9.55 7.12 8.07
CA VAL A 239 8.63 5.97 7.96
C VAL A 239 7.18 6.43 7.74
N VAL A 240 6.71 7.41 8.51
CA VAL A 240 5.36 8.00 8.33
C VAL A 240 5.19 8.60 6.94
N THR A 241 6.19 9.33 6.46
CA THR A 241 6.17 9.91 5.11
C THR A 241 6.13 8.81 4.05
N CYS A 242 6.93 7.76 4.18
CA CYS A 242 6.91 6.60 3.30
C CYS A 242 5.56 5.89 3.30
N ILE A 243 4.89 5.74 4.46
CA ILE A 243 3.53 5.17 4.53
C ILE A 243 2.56 6.00 3.67
N VAL A 244 2.58 7.33 3.81
CA VAL A 244 1.70 8.23 3.05
C VAL A 244 2.01 8.17 1.56
N VAL A 245 3.30 8.16 1.17
CA VAL A 245 3.71 7.99 -0.23
C VAL A 245 3.19 6.65 -0.77
N LEU A 246 3.38 5.54 -0.06
CA LEU A 246 2.93 4.22 -0.51
C LEU A 246 1.41 4.15 -0.67
N VAL A 247 0.65 4.74 0.26
CA VAL A 247 -0.82 4.85 0.12
C VAL A 247 -1.21 5.65 -1.12
N LEU A 248 -0.56 6.78 -1.37
CA LEU A 248 -0.81 7.61 -2.54
C LEU A 248 -0.49 6.88 -3.85
N VAL A 249 0.70 6.28 -3.95
CA VAL A 249 1.15 5.56 -5.14
C VAL A 249 0.24 4.35 -5.39
N ARG A 250 -0.12 3.59 -4.34
CA ARG A 250 -1.07 2.48 -4.44
C ARG A 250 -2.40 2.93 -5.02
N SER A 251 -3.06 3.90 -4.39
CA SER A 251 -4.39 4.34 -4.83
C SER A 251 -4.36 4.95 -6.23
N PHE A 252 -3.28 5.65 -6.59
CA PHE A 252 -3.08 6.15 -7.95
C PHE A 252 -2.93 5.00 -8.95
N LEU A 253 -2.07 4.01 -8.66
CA LEU A 253 -1.80 2.89 -9.56
C LEU A 253 -3.05 2.03 -9.79
N LEU A 254 -3.80 1.73 -8.73
CA LEU A 254 -5.06 0.98 -8.82
C LEU A 254 -6.06 1.68 -9.75
N GLU A 255 -6.30 2.97 -9.52
CA GLU A 255 -7.38 3.69 -10.19
C GLU A 255 -7.03 4.12 -11.62
N PHE A 256 -5.81 4.58 -11.85
CA PHE A 256 -5.42 5.20 -13.12
C PHE A 256 -4.64 4.28 -14.06
N VAL A 257 -4.11 3.16 -13.57
CA VAL A 257 -3.28 2.25 -14.38
C VAL A 257 -3.90 0.86 -14.43
N LEU A 258 -4.06 0.20 -13.29
CA LEU A 258 -4.39 -1.23 -13.25
C LEU A 258 -5.85 -1.53 -13.60
N LYS A 259 -6.82 -0.81 -13.02
CA LYS A 259 -8.25 -1.00 -13.39
C LYS A 259 -8.51 -0.69 -14.87
N PRO A 260 -7.98 0.40 -15.46
CA PRO A 260 -8.07 0.64 -16.90
C PRO A 260 -7.44 -0.46 -17.75
N ILE A 261 -6.28 -1.01 -17.37
CA ILE A 261 -5.66 -2.14 -18.07
C ILE A 261 -6.56 -3.37 -18.00
N ALA A 262 -7.10 -3.70 -16.82
CA ALA A 262 -8.00 -4.84 -16.64
C ALA A 262 -9.21 -4.77 -17.57
N LEU A 263 -9.84 -3.59 -17.67
CA LEU A 263 -11.02 -3.39 -18.52
C LEU A 263 -10.67 -3.32 -20.01
N ASN A 264 -9.69 -2.51 -20.39
CA ASN A 264 -9.46 -2.18 -21.81
C ASN A 264 -8.62 -3.23 -22.52
N ARG A 265 -7.66 -3.87 -21.84
CA ARG A 265 -6.74 -4.85 -22.44
C ARG A 265 -7.24 -6.28 -22.28
N PHE A 266 -7.79 -6.60 -21.10
CA PHE A 266 -8.17 -7.97 -20.74
C PHE A 266 -9.70 -8.16 -20.64
N ASN A 267 -10.49 -7.11 -20.88
CA ASN A 267 -11.97 -7.16 -20.88
C ASN A 267 -12.56 -7.77 -19.59
N VAL A 268 -11.90 -7.54 -18.45
CA VAL A 268 -12.42 -7.92 -17.12
C VAL A 268 -13.56 -6.97 -16.78
N ARG A 269 -14.81 -7.42 -16.84
CA ARG A 269 -15.99 -6.55 -16.71
C ARG A 269 -16.51 -6.40 -15.28
N SER A 270 -16.33 -7.43 -14.44
CA SER A 270 -16.77 -7.39 -13.05
C SER A 270 -15.93 -6.40 -12.26
N HIS A 271 -16.59 -5.47 -11.55
CA HIS A 271 -15.90 -4.48 -10.71
C HIS A 271 -15.11 -5.15 -9.59
N LYS A 272 -15.63 -6.26 -9.02
CA LYS A 272 -14.95 -7.02 -7.97
C LYS A 272 -13.66 -7.65 -8.50
N SER A 273 -13.70 -8.26 -9.68
CA SER A 273 -12.53 -8.87 -10.31
C SER A 273 -11.52 -7.83 -10.79
N GLN A 274 -11.96 -6.67 -11.28
CA GLN A 274 -11.08 -5.54 -11.60
C GLN A 274 -10.33 -5.03 -10.35
N GLN A 275 -11.05 -4.87 -9.23
CA GLN A 275 -10.47 -4.44 -7.97
C GLN A 275 -9.40 -5.42 -7.50
N ARG A 276 -9.69 -6.73 -7.52
CA ARG A 276 -8.77 -7.79 -7.10
C ARG A 276 -7.57 -7.93 -8.01
N TYR A 277 -7.78 -7.83 -9.33
CA TYR A 277 -6.70 -7.74 -10.30
C TYR A 277 -5.77 -6.55 -9.97
N ALA A 278 -6.34 -5.40 -9.63
CA ALA A 278 -5.56 -4.21 -9.31
C ALA A 278 -4.83 -4.31 -7.95
N GLU A 279 -5.40 -4.97 -6.95
CA GLU A 279 -4.73 -5.28 -5.68
C GLU A 279 -3.53 -6.22 -5.87
N GLN A 280 -3.69 -7.26 -6.70
CA GLN A 280 -2.59 -8.15 -7.07
C GLN A 280 -1.55 -7.45 -7.94
N GLY A 281 -1.97 -6.56 -8.85
CA GLY A 281 -1.07 -5.75 -9.66
C GLY A 281 -0.23 -4.78 -8.84
N TRP A 282 -0.80 -4.15 -7.79
CA TRP A 282 -0.02 -3.36 -6.84
C TRP A 282 1.04 -4.19 -6.13
N SER A 283 0.64 -5.37 -5.65
CA SER A 283 1.55 -6.30 -4.97
C SER A 283 2.69 -6.71 -5.90
N LEU A 284 2.37 -7.08 -7.15
CA LEU A 284 3.37 -7.43 -8.16
C LEU A 284 4.36 -6.29 -8.43
N VAL A 285 3.86 -5.07 -8.64
CA VAL A 285 4.69 -3.89 -8.88
C VAL A 285 5.59 -3.60 -7.69
N TYR A 286 5.03 -3.53 -6.48
CA TYR A 286 5.77 -3.22 -5.26
C TYR A 286 6.86 -4.26 -4.98
N TYR A 287 6.52 -5.54 -4.91
CA TYR A 287 7.47 -6.60 -4.59
C TYR A 287 8.54 -6.75 -5.66
N THR A 288 8.22 -6.54 -6.94
CA THR A 288 9.24 -6.57 -8.00
C THR A 288 10.27 -5.46 -7.83
N PHE A 289 9.83 -4.21 -7.60
CA PHE A 289 10.76 -3.10 -7.36
C PHE A 289 11.56 -3.29 -6.07
N SER A 290 10.90 -3.73 -5.00
CA SER A 290 11.53 -3.98 -3.71
C SER A 290 12.58 -5.08 -3.81
N TRP A 291 12.25 -6.20 -4.47
CA TRP A 291 13.16 -7.33 -4.66
C TRP A 291 14.37 -6.96 -5.53
N VAL A 292 14.16 -6.25 -6.65
CA VAL A 292 15.27 -5.82 -7.52
C VAL A 292 16.26 -4.94 -6.74
N TYR A 293 15.75 -3.97 -5.97
CA TYR A 293 16.60 -3.08 -5.20
C TYR A 293 17.25 -3.76 -4.00
N GLY A 294 16.50 -4.59 -3.27
CA GLY A 294 17.01 -5.39 -2.15
C GLY A 294 18.09 -6.37 -2.61
N PHE A 295 17.86 -7.09 -3.71
CA PHE A 295 18.86 -8.00 -4.26
C PHE A 295 20.11 -7.27 -4.73
N TYR A 296 19.98 -6.08 -5.34
CA TYR A 296 21.12 -5.22 -5.66
C TYR A 296 21.93 -4.86 -4.39
N LEU A 297 21.27 -4.47 -3.30
CA LEU A 297 21.94 -4.18 -2.04
C LEU A 297 22.61 -5.43 -1.45
N TYR A 298 21.97 -6.59 -1.56
CA TYR A 298 22.49 -7.86 -1.05
C TYR A 298 23.71 -8.34 -1.84
N TYR A 299 23.66 -8.25 -3.16
CA TYR A 299 24.78 -8.58 -4.04
C TYR A 299 26.05 -7.77 -3.72
N ASN A 300 25.88 -6.50 -3.36
CA ASN A 300 26.97 -5.60 -2.99
C ASN A 300 27.32 -5.64 -1.49
N SER A 301 26.76 -6.59 -0.73
CA SER A 301 26.95 -6.67 0.73
C SER A 301 28.00 -7.72 1.11
N PRO A 302 28.67 -7.58 2.27
CA PRO A 302 29.67 -8.55 2.72
C PRO A 302 29.09 -9.92 3.09
N TYR A 303 27.76 -10.02 3.23
CA TYR A 303 27.05 -11.26 3.56
C TYR A 303 26.42 -11.94 2.33
N PHE A 304 26.80 -11.52 1.11
CA PHE A 304 26.39 -12.20 -0.11
C PHE A 304 26.89 -13.65 -0.11
N LEU A 305 25.96 -14.61 -0.03
CA LEU A 305 26.23 -16.06 0.03
C LEU A 305 27.12 -16.51 1.20
N ASN A 306 27.35 -15.64 2.18
CA ASN A 306 28.10 -15.96 3.39
C ASN A 306 27.32 -15.50 4.63
N CYS A 307 26.61 -16.45 5.24
CA CYS A 307 25.73 -16.17 6.37
C CYS A 307 26.48 -15.78 7.65
N ASP A 308 27.77 -16.08 7.79
CA ASP A 308 28.51 -15.67 8.99
C ASP A 308 28.64 -14.14 9.08
N HIS A 309 28.80 -13.47 7.93
CA HIS A 309 28.83 -12.01 7.85
C HIS A 309 27.48 -11.35 8.16
N ILE A 310 26.40 -12.10 8.37
CA ILE A 310 25.15 -11.56 8.92
C ILE A 310 25.39 -11.02 10.34
N TYR A 311 26.25 -11.70 11.12
CA TYR A 311 26.46 -11.41 12.55
C TYR A 311 27.88 -11.01 12.91
N LEU A 312 28.89 -11.40 12.11
CA LEU A 312 30.26 -10.94 12.32
C LEU A 312 30.30 -9.40 12.32
N GLU A 313 31.11 -8.85 13.22
CA GLU A 313 31.29 -7.40 13.39
C GLU A 313 30.00 -6.66 13.77
N TRP A 314 29.02 -7.37 14.35
CA TRP A 314 27.91 -6.70 15.00
C TRP A 314 28.45 -5.80 16.14
N PRO A 315 27.92 -4.58 16.33
CA PRO A 315 26.79 -3.97 15.65
C PRO A 315 27.16 -3.31 14.31
N HIS A 316 26.25 -3.39 13.35
CA HIS A 316 26.40 -2.75 12.04
C HIS A 316 25.75 -1.36 12.04
N ASP A 317 26.32 -0.43 12.81
CA ASP A 317 25.79 0.93 13.02
C ASP A 317 26.09 1.92 11.88
N TYR A 318 27.04 1.61 11.01
CA TYR A 318 27.30 2.38 9.78
C TYR A 318 26.43 1.87 8.62
N LEU A 319 25.24 2.46 8.46
CA LEU A 319 24.35 2.16 7.33
C LEU A 319 24.59 3.14 6.18
N SER A 320 24.73 2.64 4.94
CA SER A 320 24.67 3.51 3.76
C SER A 320 23.27 4.14 3.64
N GLY A 321 23.18 5.35 3.10
CA GLY A 321 21.90 6.07 2.99
C GLY A 321 20.89 5.31 2.13
N THR A 322 21.36 4.63 1.09
CA THR A 322 20.55 3.75 0.22
C THR A 322 19.98 2.55 0.96
N PHE A 323 20.81 1.86 1.74
CA PHE A 323 20.38 0.71 2.54
C PHE A 323 19.41 1.14 3.64
N LYS A 324 19.72 2.25 4.34
CA LYS A 324 18.85 2.81 5.38
C LYS A 324 17.48 3.18 4.80
N LEU A 325 17.44 3.90 3.67
CA LEU A 325 16.19 4.26 3.02
C LEU A 325 15.38 3.04 2.60
N TYR A 326 16.02 2.03 2.01
CA TYR A 326 15.36 0.77 1.66
C TYR A 326 14.74 0.09 2.88
N TYR A 327 15.48 0.00 3.98
CA TYR A 327 15.00 -0.65 5.19
C TYR A 327 13.81 0.11 5.82
N LEU A 328 13.88 1.44 5.87
CA LEU A 328 12.77 2.28 6.35
C LEU A 328 11.56 2.20 5.43
N LEU A 329 11.75 2.12 4.11
CA LEU A 329 10.67 1.93 3.15
C LEU A 329 9.98 0.57 3.32
N GLN A 330 10.74 -0.50 3.55
CA GLN A 330 10.20 -1.83 3.84
C GLN A 330 9.44 -1.83 5.18
N MET A 331 9.96 -1.17 6.20
CA MET A 331 9.22 -1.00 7.46
C MET A 331 7.90 -0.25 7.25
N ALA A 332 7.94 0.84 6.48
CA ALA A 332 6.75 1.60 6.11
C ALA A 332 5.74 0.78 5.32
N SER A 333 6.17 -0.10 4.40
CA SER A 333 5.24 -0.93 3.63
C SER A 333 4.50 -1.94 4.49
N TRP A 334 5.19 -2.61 5.42
CA TRP A 334 4.54 -3.57 6.32
C TRP A 334 3.54 -2.88 7.26
N MET A 335 3.87 -1.69 7.77
CA MET A 335 2.93 -0.87 8.54
C MET A 335 1.75 -0.39 7.70
N GLN A 336 2.01 0.02 6.46
CA GLN A 336 0.98 0.44 5.51
C GLN A 336 0.01 -0.69 5.17
N GLN A 337 0.49 -1.94 5.09
CA GLN A 337 -0.35 -3.11 4.82
C GLN A 337 -1.32 -3.42 5.97
N ILE A 338 -1.02 -3.04 7.21
CA ILE A 338 -1.99 -3.12 8.32
C ILE A 338 -3.19 -2.21 8.03
N LEU A 339 -2.96 -1.00 7.53
CA LEU A 339 -4.04 -0.07 7.15
C LEU A 339 -4.87 -0.63 6.00
N VAL A 340 -4.20 -1.17 4.98
CA VAL A 340 -4.84 -1.76 3.80
C VAL A 340 -5.67 -2.99 4.16
N LEU A 341 -5.13 -3.92 4.96
CA LEU A 341 -5.83 -5.14 5.37
C LEU A 341 -7.12 -4.84 6.14
N ASN A 342 -7.16 -3.77 6.92
CA ASN A 342 -8.37 -3.34 7.64
C ASN A 342 -9.36 -2.60 6.73
N ALA A 343 -8.91 -2.04 5.61
CA ALA A 343 -9.74 -1.33 4.64
C ALA A 343 -10.30 -2.27 3.55
N GLU A 344 -9.60 -3.36 3.25
CA GLU A 344 -10.02 -4.39 2.32
C GLU A 344 -11.05 -5.35 2.94
N GLU A 345 -11.79 -6.05 2.07
CA GLU A 345 -12.79 -7.04 2.49
C GLU A 345 -12.12 -8.22 3.22
N LYS A 346 -12.64 -8.57 4.40
CA LYS A 346 -12.06 -9.61 5.24
C LYS A 346 -12.27 -10.99 4.62
N ARG A 347 -11.17 -11.71 4.40
CA ARG A 347 -11.15 -13.09 3.89
C ARG A 347 -11.07 -14.11 5.02
N LYS A 348 -11.22 -15.39 4.68
CA LYS A 348 -11.20 -16.52 5.64
C LYS A 348 -9.88 -16.62 6.43
N ASP A 349 -8.78 -16.12 5.89
CA ASP A 349 -7.44 -16.10 6.49
C ASP A 349 -7.10 -14.76 7.20
N TYR A 350 -8.09 -13.88 7.43
CA TYR A 350 -7.88 -12.53 7.97
C TYR A 350 -7.01 -12.51 9.24
N TRP A 351 -7.30 -13.37 10.23
CA TRP A 351 -6.56 -13.39 11.49
C TRP A 351 -5.11 -13.86 11.33
N GLN A 352 -4.87 -14.79 10.40
CA GLN A 352 -3.53 -15.31 10.10
C GLN A 352 -2.70 -14.22 9.39
N MET A 353 -3.29 -13.55 8.40
CA MET A 353 -2.67 -12.40 7.73
C MET A 353 -2.40 -11.25 8.70
N PHE A 354 -3.36 -10.92 9.57
CA PHE A 354 -3.19 -9.87 10.58
C PHE A 354 -2.06 -10.19 11.56
N ALA A 355 -2.05 -11.42 12.12
CA ALA A 355 -0.97 -11.88 13.00
C ALA A 355 0.40 -11.83 12.31
N HIS A 356 0.47 -12.26 11.05
CA HIS A 356 1.68 -12.16 10.23
C HIS A 356 2.19 -10.71 10.11
N HIS A 357 1.30 -9.73 9.84
CA HIS A 357 1.72 -8.34 9.74
C HIS A 357 2.21 -7.78 11.08
N ILE A 358 1.58 -8.15 12.20
CA ILE A 358 2.05 -7.76 13.54
C ILE A 358 3.45 -8.33 13.80
N ILE A 359 3.65 -9.64 13.57
CA ILE A 359 4.95 -10.29 13.75
C ILE A 359 6.01 -9.65 12.84
N THR A 360 5.70 -9.41 11.57
CA THR A 360 6.64 -8.83 10.60
C THR A 360 6.99 -7.38 10.95
N CYS A 361 6.04 -6.58 11.45
CA CYS A 361 6.33 -5.24 11.96
C CYS A 361 7.24 -5.30 13.20
N LEU A 362 6.98 -6.19 14.15
CA LEU A 362 7.83 -6.38 15.32
C LEU A 362 9.24 -6.85 14.94
N LEU A 363 9.37 -7.77 13.98
CA LEU A 363 10.64 -8.23 13.43
C LEU A 363 11.39 -7.09 12.75
N SER A 364 10.74 -6.31 11.88
CA SER A 364 11.37 -5.20 11.16
C SER A 364 11.81 -4.07 12.11
N MET A 365 10.96 -3.67 13.06
CA MET A 365 11.32 -2.66 14.07
C MET A 365 12.41 -3.17 15.02
N GLY A 366 12.30 -4.40 15.52
CA GLY A 366 13.27 -5.00 16.43
C GLY A 366 14.64 -5.21 15.78
N SER A 367 14.65 -5.72 14.54
CA SER A 367 15.90 -5.89 13.78
C SER A 367 16.55 -4.56 13.43
N TYR A 368 15.77 -3.51 13.13
CA TYR A 368 16.31 -2.17 12.98
C TYR A 368 16.90 -1.68 14.30
N TYR A 369 16.14 -1.74 15.40
CA TYR A 369 16.54 -1.20 16.69
C TYR A 369 17.81 -1.85 17.28
N TYR A 370 17.96 -3.17 17.13
CA TYR A 370 19.11 -3.94 17.64
C TYR A 370 20.22 -4.18 16.60
N TYR A 371 20.24 -3.45 15.49
CA TYR A 371 21.23 -3.63 14.40
C TYR A 371 21.27 -5.05 13.80
N PHE A 372 20.17 -5.79 13.82
CA PHE A 372 20.00 -7.05 13.09
C PHE A 372 19.47 -6.82 11.65
N THR A 373 19.85 -5.70 11.04
CA THR A 373 19.35 -5.28 9.71
C THR A 373 19.81 -6.22 8.60
N ARG A 374 20.98 -6.86 8.72
CA ARG A 374 21.50 -7.82 7.72
C ARG A 374 20.62 -9.07 7.60
N ILE A 375 20.21 -9.69 8.72
CA ILE A 375 19.28 -10.83 8.68
C ILE A 375 17.89 -10.40 8.23
N GLY A 376 17.41 -9.24 8.70
CA GLY A 376 16.12 -8.70 8.27
C GLY A 376 16.09 -8.45 6.76
N HIS A 377 17.18 -7.93 6.19
CA HIS A 377 17.32 -7.74 4.75
C HIS A 377 17.24 -9.05 3.97
N LEU A 378 17.97 -10.07 4.40
CA LEU A 378 17.96 -11.37 3.73
C LEU A 378 16.57 -12.00 3.75
N ILE A 379 15.87 -11.92 4.89
CA ILE A 379 14.49 -12.43 5.03
C ILE A 379 13.53 -11.69 4.11
N LEU A 380 13.62 -10.35 4.02
CA LEU A 380 12.78 -9.56 3.11
C LEU A 380 12.94 -10.00 1.64
N ILE A 381 14.18 -10.17 1.17
CA ILE A 381 14.46 -10.58 -0.22
C ILE A 381 13.88 -11.96 -0.53
N ILE A 382 14.11 -12.96 0.34
CA ILE A 382 13.64 -14.33 0.05
C ILE A 382 12.11 -14.44 0.13
N MET A 383 11.45 -13.61 0.94
CA MET A 383 10.00 -13.60 1.06
C MET A 383 9.32 -12.99 -0.17
N ASP A 384 9.88 -11.90 -0.71
CA ASP A 384 9.31 -11.13 -1.83
C ASP A 384 9.19 -11.97 -3.12
N VAL A 385 10.14 -12.86 -3.42
CA VAL A 385 10.13 -13.70 -4.65
C VAL A 385 8.84 -14.51 -4.77
N VAL A 386 8.42 -15.13 -3.66
CA VAL A 386 7.25 -15.99 -3.64
C VAL A 386 5.96 -15.18 -3.84
N ASP A 387 5.93 -13.96 -3.31
CA ASP A 387 4.77 -13.07 -3.47
C ASP A 387 4.67 -12.51 -4.89
N ILE A 388 5.80 -12.24 -5.57
CA ILE A 388 5.83 -11.90 -7.00
C ILE A 388 5.18 -13.03 -7.83
N LEU A 389 5.57 -14.28 -7.59
CA LEU A 389 5.04 -15.43 -8.31
C LEU A 389 3.54 -15.63 -8.04
N LEU A 390 3.12 -15.50 -6.76
CA LEU A 390 1.72 -15.63 -6.36
C LEU A 390 0.83 -14.56 -7.00
N SER A 391 1.25 -13.29 -6.94
CA SER A 391 0.51 -12.18 -7.55
C SER A 391 0.45 -12.31 -9.07
N SER A 392 1.55 -12.76 -9.70
CA SER A 392 1.57 -13.04 -11.15
C SER A 392 0.56 -14.12 -11.55
N ALA A 393 0.54 -15.25 -10.85
CA ALA A 393 -0.41 -16.33 -11.10
C ALA A 393 -1.87 -15.85 -10.96
N LYS A 394 -2.17 -15.08 -9.91
CA LYS A 394 -3.51 -14.52 -9.70
C LYS A 394 -3.92 -13.52 -10.78
N MET A 395 -3.02 -12.65 -11.23
CA MET A 395 -3.30 -11.73 -12.33
C MET A 395 -3.60 -12.48 -13.63
N LEU A 396 -2.81 -13.50 -13.98
CA LEU A 396 -3.06 -14.34 -15.16
C LEU A 396 -4.43 -15.02 -15.09
N LYS A 397 -4.82 -15.50 -13.91
CA LYS A 397 -6.15 -16.07 -13.68
C LYS A 397 -7.27 -15.07 -13.97
N TYR A 398 -7.17 -13.84 -13.46
CA TYR A 398 -8.19 -12.80 -13.71
C TYR A 398 -8.26 -12.39 -15.18
N CYS A 399 -7.17 -12.52 -15.93
CA CYS A 399 -7.14 -12.30 -17.38
C CYS A 399 -7.71 -13.48 -18.19
N GLY A 400 -8.07 -14.60 -17.57
CA GLY A 400 -8.58 -15.79 -18.24
C GLY A 400 -7.50 -16.71 -18.83
N PHE A 401 -6.23 -16.49 -18.51
CA PHE A 401 -5.12 -17.33 -18.99
C PHE A 401 -4.88 -18.54 -18.06
N SER A 402 -5.79 -19.51 -18.08
CA SER A 402 -5.76 -20.69 -17.19
C SER A 402 -4.47 -21.50 -17.30
N THR A 403 -4.02 -21.86 -18.51
CA THR A 403 -2.79 -22.66 -18.70
C THR A 403 -1.54 -21.94 -18.18
N ALA A 404 -1.41 -20.64 -18.43
CA ALA A 404 -0.29 -19.85 -17.92
C ALA A 404 -0.37 -19.69 -16.39
N CYS A 405 -1.57 -19.55 -15.84
CA CYS A 405 -1.81 -19.55 -14.40
C CYS A 405 -1.36 -20.86 -13.75
N ASP A 406 -1.70 -22.02 -14.33
CA ASP A 406 -1.32 -23.32 -13.78
C ASP A 406 0.20 -23.54 -13.81
N TYR A 407 0.87 -23.14 -14.90
CA TYR A 407 2.33 -23.14 -14.96
C TYR A 407 2.95 -22.23 -13.89
N MET A 408 2.46 -21.00 -13.76
CA MET A 408 2.95 -20.07 -12.73
C MET A 408 2.67 -20.56 -11.31
N PHE A 409 1.57 -21.26 -11.09
CA PHE A 409 1.26 -21.90 -9.80
C PHE A 409 2.25 -23.03 -9.48
N ALA A 410 2.65 -23.84 -10.47
CA ALA A 410 3.67 -24.86 -10.29
C ALA A 410 5.04 -24.25 -9.95
N VAL A 411 5.45 -23.19 -10.67
CA VAL A 411 6.69 -22.45 -10.37
C VAL A 411 6.63 -21.84 -8.97
N PHE A 412 5.50 -21.21 -8.62
CA PHE A 412 5.25 -20.68 -7.28
C PHE A 412 5.43 -21.75 -6.19
N LEU A 413 4.88 -22.95 -6.38
CA LEU A 413 4.99 -24.04 -5.40
C LEU A 413 6.45 -24.46 -5.16
N VAL A 414 7.25 -24.58 -6.24
CA VAL A 414 8.68 -24.92 -6.14
C VAL A 414 9.42 -23.86 -5.34
N PHE A 415 9.27 -22.58 -5.72
CA PHE A 415 9.94 -21.48 -5.03
C PHE A 415 9.44 -21.29 -3.59
N TRP A 416 8.17 -21.57 -3.31
CA TRP A 416 7.64 -21.56 -1.94
C TRP A 416 8.42 -22.52 -1.04
N VAL A 417 8.60 -23.78 -1.47
CA VAL A 417 9.35 -24.79 -0.69
C VAL A 417 10.81 -24.36 -0.53
N LEU A 418 11.48 -24.00 -1.63
CA LEU A 418 12.89 -23.64 -1.62
C LEU A 418 13.17 -22.44 -0.72
N LEU A 419 12.39 -21.36 -0.84
CA LEU A 419 12.70 -20.12 -0.14
C LEU A 419 12.12 -20.08 1.28
N ARG A 420 10.88 -20.54 1.50
CA ARG A 420 10.21 -20.43 2.82
C ARG A 420 10.45 -21.63 3.74
N HIS A 421 10.85 -22.79 3.22
CA HIS A 421 11.08 -23.98 4.06
C HIS A 421 12.52 -24.52 4.02
N ILE A 422 13.30 -24.21 2.99
CA ILE A 422 14.73 -24.58 2.97
C ILE A 422 15.59 -23.37 3.36
N ALA A 423 15.61 -22.31 2.54
CA ALA A 423 16.47 -21.14 2.79
C ALA A 423 16.14 -20.42 4.10
N TYR A 424 14.85 -20.15 4.35
CA TYR A 424 14.42 -19.52 5.61
C TYR A 424 14.78 -20.34 6.85
N ASN A 425 14.56 -21.66 6.82
CA ASN A 425 14.89 -22.54 7.95
C ASN A 425 16.41 -22.65 8.16
N TYR A 426 17.21 -22.59 7.10
CA TYR A 426 18.66 -22.49 7.22
C TYR A 426 19.09 -21.19 7.90
N ILE A 427 18.51 -20.05 7.51
CA ILE A 427 18.76 -18.76 8.16
C ILE A 427 18.32 -18.77 9.62
N PHE A 428 17.15 -19.37 9.92
CA PHE A 428 16.66 -19.54 11.28
C PHE A 428 17.61 -20.39 12.14
N TYR A 429 18.08 -21.51 11.60
CA TYR A 429 19.07 -22.37 12.26
C TYR A 429 20.40 -21.64 12.50
N HIS A 430 20.88 -20.89 11.50
CA HIS A 430 22.11 -20.11 11.61
C HIS A 430 21.98 -19.03 12.70
N ALA A 431 20.85 -18.30 12.72
CA ALA A 431 20.52 -17.33 13.75
C ALA A 431 20.51 -17.96 15.16
N GLY A 432 19.92 -19.15 15.30
CA GLY A 432 19.82 -19.83 16.59
C GLY A 432 21.13 -20.44 17.11
N THR A 433 22.03 -20.85 16.23
CA THR A 433 23.22 -21.63 16.61
C THR A 433 24.53 -20.86 16.50
N LYS A 434 24.64 -19.91 15.58
CA LYS A 434 25.88 -19.19 15.27
C LYS A 434 25.89 -17.76 15.77
N ALA A 435 24.72 -17.09 15.83
CA ALA A 435 24.65 -15.67 16.15
C ALA A 435 25.34 -15.30 17.49
N PRO A 436 25.11 -15.99 18.63
CA PRO A 436 25.76 -15.62 19.89
C PRO A 436 27.29 -15.72 19.83
N GLY A 437 27.82 -16.72 19.14
CA GLY A 437 29.27 -16.92 18.98
C GLY A 437 29.90 -15.89 18.04
N LEU A 438 29.25 -15.58 16.93
CA LEU A 438 29.73 -14.59 15.95
C LEU A 438 29.69 -13.16 16.49
N MET A 439 28.75 -12.86 17.39
CA MET A 439 28.62 -11.54 18.04
C MET A 439 29.35 -11.45 19.40
N ALA A 440 30.04 -12.50 19.84
CA ALA A 440 30.68 -12.55 21.16
C ALA A 440 31.72 -11.44 21.38
N ASN A 441 32.43 -11.05 20.32
CA ASN A 441 33.42 -9.97 20.34
C ASN A 441 32.80 -8.59 20.02
N GLY A 442 31.50 -8.54 19.73
CA GLY A 442 30.79 -7.32 19.39
C GLY A 442 30.62 -6.42 20.61
N GLN A 443 31.00 -5.15 20.48
CA GLN A 443 30.78 -4.15 21.53
C GLN A 443 29.36 -3.62 21.43
N CYS A 444 28.72 -3.28 22.55
CA CYS A 444 27.41 -2.63 22.48
C CYS A 444 27.50 -1.34 21.67
N GLY A 445 26.54 -1.11 20.76
CA GLY A 445 26.46 0.15 20.02
C GLY A 445 26.25 1.30 20.99
N ILE A 446 27.18 2.25 21.03
CA ILE A 446 27.09 3.46 21.84
C ILE A 446 26.73 4.60 20.90
N SER A 447 25.44 4.92 20.81
CA SER A 447 24.99 6.20 20.26
C SER A 447 24.99 7.24 21.37
N GLU A 448 25.18 8.53 21.06
CA GLU A 448 25.25 9.64 22.04
C GLU A 448 24.07 9.67 23.02
N THR A 449 22.96 9.03 22.68
CA THR A 449 21.72 9.02 23.47
C THR A 449 21.34 7.68 24.10
N GLN A 450 21.81 6.54 23.57
CA GLN A 450 21.41 5.20 24.05
C GLN A 450 22.47 4.12 23.76
N LYS A 451 22.73 3.27 24.78
CA LYS A 451 23.56 2.05 24.66
C LYS A 451 22.69 0.87 24.24
N ARG A 452 23.03 0.20 23.14
CA ARG A 452 22.31 -0.96 22.61
C ARG A 452 23.18 -2.20 22.65
N CYS A 453 22.77 -3.17 23.44
CA CYS A 453 23.45 -4.45 23.58
C CYS A 453 22.53 -5.57 23.10
N TRP A 454 23.10 -6.59 22.48
CA TRP A 454 22.41 -7.86 22.40
C TRP A 454 22.54 -8.58 23.74
N THR A 455 21.51 -9.32 24.12
CA THR A 455 21.55 -10.28 25.22
C THR A 455 20.94 -11.58 24.70
N PRO A 456 21.24 -12.73 25.33
CA PRO A 456 20.60 -14.00 24.97
C PRO A 456 19.07 -13.87 24.92
N PHE A 457 18.48 -13.13 25.87
CA PHE A 457 17.03 -12.85 25.88
C PHE A 457 16.53 -12.13 24.61
N ILE A 458 17.27 -11.14 24.10
CA ILE A 458 16.88 -10.44 22.86
C ILE A 458 16.97 -11.37 21.64
N ILE A 459 17.99 -12.23 21.59
CA ILE A 459 18.11 -13.25 20.54
C ILE A 459 16.93 -14.23 20.64
N ASP A 460 16.60 -14.71 21.83
CA ASP A 460 15.48 -15.63 22.04
C ASP A 460 14.16 -15.02 21.59
N VAL A 461 13.87 -13.77 21.98
CA VAL A 461 12.66 -13.04 21.53
C VAL A 461 12.63 -12.91 20.01
N PHE A 462 13.76 -12.58 19.39
CA PHE A 462 13.87 -12.48 17.93
C PHE A 462 13.62 -13.83 17.25
N LEU A 463 14.19 -14.92 17.77
CA LEU A 463 13.97 -16.28 17.28
C LEU A 463 12.52 -16.72 17.49
N TRP A 464 11.87 -16.38 18.61
CA TRP A 464 10.45 -16.68 18.82
C TRP A 464 9.57 -15.99 17.77
N LEU A 465 9.86 -14.74 17.41
CA LEU A 465 9.14 -14.03 16.35
C LEU A 465 9.40 -14.66 14.97
N LEU A 466 10.64 -15.03 14.65
CA LEU A 466 10.97 -15.75 13.40
C LEU A 466 10.30 -17.14 13.35
N GLY A 467 10.26 -17.86 14.46
CA GLY A 467 9.57 -19.14 14.58
C GLY A 467 8.05 -18.97 14.40
N GLY A 468 7.47 -17.93 15.00
CA GLY A 468 6.07 -17.57 14.80
C GLY A 468 5.74 -17.28 13.33
N LEU A 469 6.61 -16.54 12.63
CA LEU A 469 6.49 -16.33 11.19
C LEU A 469 6.53 -17.67 10.44
N GLN A 470 7.42 -18.59 10.82
CA GLN A 470 7.53 -19.90 10.18
C GLN A 470 6.28 -20.76 10.38
N VAL A 471 5.70 -20.75 11.59
CA VAL A 471 4.44 -21.46 11.87
C VAL A 471 3.34 -21.00 10.91
N ILE A 472 3.23 -19.69 10.66
CA ILE A 472 2.25 -19.15 9.71
C ILE A 472 2.55 -19.64 8.28
N THR A 473 3.82 -19.67 7.86
CA THR A 473 4.16 -20.21 6.52
C THR A 473 3.82 -21.69 6.37
N ILE A 474 3.93 -22.50 7.44
CA ILE A 474 3.54 -23.92 7.43
C ILE A 474 2.02 -24.04 7.29
N ILE A 475 1.25 -23.20 7.98
CA ILE A 475 -0.22 -23.15 7.82
C ILE A 475 -0.58 -22.83 6.35
N TRP A 476 0.08 -21.86 5.73
CA TRP A 476 -0.16 -21.55 4.33
C TRP A 476 0.30 -22.66 3.38
N MET A 477 1.40 -23.35 3.68
CA MET A 477 1.80 -24.54 2.93
C MET A 477 0.68 -25.60 2.93
N PHE A 478 0.07 -25.86 4.07
CA PHE A 478 -1.08 -26.77 4.15
C PHE A 478 -2.24 -26.31 3.23
N LEU A 479 -2.54 -25.02 3.18
CA LEU A 479 -3.57 -24.48 2.27
C LEU A 479 -3.17 -24.63 0.79
N ILE A 480 -1.90 -24.42 0.45
CA ILE A 480 -1.39 -24.57 -0.92
C ILE A 480 -1.47 -26.03 -1.36
N VAL A 481 -1.09 -26.98 -0.50
CA VAL A 481 -1.20 -28.42 -0.77
C VAL A 481 -2.67 -28.81 -0.98
N LYS A 482 -3.60 -28.23 -0.22
CA LYS A 482 -5.04 -28.47 -0.44
C LYS A 482 -5.50 -28.01 -1.82
N VAL A 483 -5.00 -26.87 -2.31
CA VAL A 483 -5.26 -26.39 -3.69
C VAL A 483 -4.64 -27.35 -4.71
N LEU A 484 -3.39 -27.81 -4.48
CA LEU A 484 -2.73 -28.77 -5.36
C LEU A 484 -3.50 -30.09 -5.49
N ILE A 485 -4.01 -30.63 -4.38
CA ILE A 485 -4.84 -31.85 -4.40
C ILE A 485 -6.14 -31.61 -5.18
N LYS A 486 -6.76 -30.43 -5.07
CA LYS A 486 -7.94 -30.05 -5.87
C LYS A 486 -7.62 -30.07 -7.37
N ILE A 487 -6.47 -29.53 -7.77
CA ILE A 487 -6.02 -29.52 -9.17
C ILE A 487 -5.79 -30.93 -9.69
N ILE A 488 -5.08 -31.78 -8.93
CA ILE A 488 -4.79 -33.17 -9.33
C ILE A 488 -6.08 -34.00 -9.49
N ARG A 489 -7.12 -33.70 -8.72
CA ARG A 489 -8.45 -34.35 -8.82
C ARG A 489 -9.31 -33.82 -9.97
N GLY A 490 -8.77 -32.97 -10.85
CA GLY A 490 -9.47 -32.42 -12.00
C GLY A 490 -10.23 -31.12 -11.73
N GLY A 491 -10.00 -30.47 -10.58
CA GLY A 491 -10.53 -29.14 -10.29
C GLY A 491 -9.63 -28.01 -10.84
N SER A 492 -10.14 -26.77 -10.79
CA SER A 492 -9.37 -25.57 -11.12
C SER A 492 -8.43 -25.14 -9.98
N ALA A 493 -7.36 -24.39 -10.31
CA ALA A 493 -6.47 -23.72 -9.37
C ALA A 493 -7.16 -22.54 -8.65
N GLU A 494 -8.20 -22.85 -7.89
CA GLU A 494 -8.93 -21.90 -7.05
C GLU A 494 -8.33 -21.79 -5.67
N ASP A 495 -8.02 -20.55 -5.29
CA ASP A 495 -7.54 -20.23 -3.96
C ASP A 495 -8.65 -20.55 -2.95
N VAL A 496 -8.40 -21.48 -2.03
CA VAL A 496 -9.38 -21.91 -1.00
C VAL A 496 -9.79 -20.78 -0.04
N ARG A 497 -9.09 -19.64 -0.11
CA ARG A 497 -9.31 -18.46 0.72
C ARG A 497 -10.18 -17.40 0.06
N SER A 498 -10.38 -17.45 -1.26
CA SER A 498 -11.33 -16.56 -1.95
C SER A 498 -12.77 -16.97 -1.67
N ASP A 499 -13.67 -16.00 -1.71
CA ASP A 499 -15.11 -16.22 -1.61
C ASP A 499 -15.65 -16.70 -2.96
N GLU A 500 -16.74 -17.46 -2.97
CA GLU A 500 -17.28 -18.09 -4.18
C GLU A 500 -17.72 -17.05 -5.23
N ASP A 501 -18.09 -15.85 -4.79
CA ASP A 501 -18.51 -14.71 -5.63
C ASP A 501 -17.37 -14.03 -6.43
N ASP A 502 -16.16 -14.60 -6.45
CA ASP A 502 -14.96 -13.96 -7.02
C ASP A 502 -14.70 -14.30 -8.49
N THR A 503 -15.44 -15.26 -9.03
CA THR A 503 -15.25 -15.85 -10.37
C THR A 503 -16.44 -15.69 -11.32
N ASP A 504 -17.53 -15.03 -10.89
CA ASP A 504 -18.76 -14.84 -11.68
C ASP A 504 -18.80 -13.53 -12.48
#